data_AF-A0A7S2I264-F1
#
_entry.id   AF-A0A7S2I264-F1
#
_cell.length_a   1.000
_cell.length_b   1.000
_cell.length_c   1.000
_cell.angle_alpha   90.00
_cell.angle_beta   90.00
_cell.angle_gamma   90.00
#
_symmetry.space_group_name_H-M   'P 1'
#
loop_
_entity.id
_entity.type
_entity.pdbx_description
1 polymer ?
#
loop_
_entity_poly.entity_id
_entity_poly.type
_entity_poly.pdbx_seq_one_letter_code
_entity_poly.pdbx_strand_id
1 'polypeptide(L)'
;LGFCCLIALVGLSGQHSRTIRGDKVNAAAVTGLVLEGNRVVLEVGTSTQAYSESDSPVVVSFLVGGTWTEEQELFQSSQEGETHMMSYLVSGWPTAVRLRITGNDGWGYSFIRMSFGGVEQSLLESDNG
;
A
#
# COMPACT_ATOMS: atom_id res chain seq x y z
N LEU A 1 22.28 -29.19 -35.51
CA LEU A 1 20.94 -29.69 -35.08
C LEU A 1 20.80 -29.34 -33.60
N GLY A 2 19.99 -28.41 -33.12
CA GLY A 2 18.98 -27.55 -33.70
C GLY A 2 18.26 -26.83 -32.55
N PHE A 3 17.79 -25.62 -32.84
CA PHE A 3 16.78 -24.81 -32.13
C PHE A 3 17.16 -24.02 -30.87
N CYS A 4 17.41 -22.72 -31.11
CA CYS A 4 16.89 -21.61 -30.33
C CYS A 4 15.40 -21.79 -29.99
N CYS A 5 14.97 -21.31 -28.81
CA CYS A 5 13.76 -20.50 -28.73
C CYS A 5 13.82 -19.52 -27.55
N LEU A 6 13.95 -18.25 -27.91
CA LEU A 6 13.62 -17.07 -27.14
C LEU A 6 12.12 -17.13 -26.79
N ILE A 7 11.75 -17.08 -25.50
CA ILE A 7 10.37 -16.72 -25.13
C ILE A 7 10.41 -15.37 -24.43
N ALA A 8 9.99 -14.38 -25.21
CA ALA A 8 9.67 -13.04 -24.77
C ALA A 8 8.44 -13.02 -23.84
N LEU A 9 8.39 -11.94 -23.05
CA LEU A 9 7.28 -11.48 -22.22
C LEU A 9 5.88 -11.84 -22.73
N VAL A 10 5.04 -12.32 -21.81
CA VAL A 10 3.61 -11.96 -21.82
C VAL A 10 3.32 -11.27 -20.50
N GLY A 11 3.22 -9.94 -20.56
CA GLY A 11 2.51 -9.19 -19.54
C GLY A 11 1.07 -9.68 -19.48
N LEU A 12 0.61 -10.03 -18.28
CA LEU A 12 -0.81 -10.20 -18.02
C LEU A 12 -1.24 -9.03 -17.13
N SER A 13 -1.49 -7.92 -17.83
CA SER A 13 -2.52 -6.97 -17.43
C SER A 13 -3.85 -7.73 -17.26
N GLY A 14 -4.48 -7.56 -16.10
CA GLY A 14 -5.84 -8.03 -15.80
C GLY A 14 -5.94 -9.45 -15.26
N GLN A 15 -5.95 -9.60 -13.93
CA GLN A 15 -6.50 -10.81 -13.30
C GLN A 15 -7.91 -10.55 -12.80
N HIS A 16 -8.87 -10.73 -13.71
CA HIS A 16 -10.23 -11.13 -13.36
C HIS A 16 -10.16 -12.62 -12.94
N SER A 17 -10.48 -12.92 -11.67
CA SER A 17 -10.90 -14.22 -11.11
C SER A 17 -10.39 -15.51 -11.79
N ARG A 18 -9.35 -16.16 -11.21
CA ARG A 18 -8.96 -17.53 -11.59
C ARG A 18 -9.54 -18.55 -10.60
N THR A 19 -10.55 -19.30 -11.03
CA THR A 19 -11.06 -20.47 -10.30
C THR A 19 -10.07 -21.64 -10.43
N ILE A 20 -9.27 -21.89 -9.39
CA ILE A 20 -8.38 -23.06 -9.35
C ILE A 20 -9.21 -24.28 -8.88
N ARG A 21 -9.72 -25.09 -9.80
CA ARG A 21 -10.21 -26.44 -9.49
C ARG A 21 -9.13 -27.46 -9.84
N GLY A 22 -8.60 -28.14 -8.83
CA GLY A 22 -8.13 -29.53 -8.97
C GLY A 22 -6.64 -29.80 -9.18
N ASP A 23 -5.75 -28.81 -9.31
CA ASP A 23 -4.31 -29.07 -9.42
C ASP A 23 -3.59 -28.82 -8.10
N LYS A 24 -2.58 -29.66 -7.81
CA LYS A 24 -1.66 -29.48 -6.69
C LYS A 24 -0.92 -28.16 -6.85
N VAL A 25 -1.53 -27.10 -6.35
CA VAL A 25 -0.92 -25.80 -6.23
C VAL A 25 0.32 -25.96 -5.35
N ASN A 26 1.50 -25.67 -5.90
CA ASN A 26 2.70 -25.61 -5.08
C ASN A 26 2.48 -24.50 -4.05
N ALA A 27 2.94 -24.72 -2.80
CA ALA A 27 2.76 -23.72 -1.75
C ALA A 27 3.21 -22.33 -2.22
N ALA A 28 4.28 -22.25 -3.03
CA ALA A 28 4.73 -21.00 -3.65
C ALA A 28 3.70 -20.26 -4.52
N ALA A 29 2.87 -20.93 -5.33
CA ALA A 29 1.83 -20.27 -6.12
C ALA A 29 0.57 -19.94 -5.30
N VAL A 30 0.27 -20.73 -4.26
CA VAL A 30 -0.78 -20.36 -3.29
C VAL A 30 -0.35 -19.15 -2.48
N THR A 31 0.89 -19.14 -1.97
CA THR A 31 1.48 -18.00 -1.31
C THR A 31 1.54 -16.81 -2.25
N GLY A 32 1.89 -16.98 -3.53
CA GLY A 32 1.88 -15.92 -4.54
C GLY A 32 0.51 -15.29 -4.82
N LEU A 33 -0.57 -16.09 -4.83
CA LEU A 33 -1.94 -15.59 -4.99
C LEU A 33 -2.50 -14.96 -3.70
N VAL A 34 -2.06 -15.43 -2.54
CA VAL A 34 -2.44 -14.85 -1.22
C VAL A 34 -1.64 -13.58 -0.91
N LEU A 35 -0.44 -13.41 -1.47
CA LEU A 35 0.38 -12.21 -1.27
C LEU A 35 -0.19 -10.96 -1.94
N GLU A 36 -0.92 -11.09 -3.06
CA GLU A 36 -1.64 -9.95 -3.64
C GLU A 36 -2.90 -9.59 -2.85
N GLY A 37 -3.54 -10.59 -2.21
CA GLY A 37 -4.70 -10.37 -1.34
C GLY A 37 -4.38 -9.68 -0.02
N ASN A 38 -3.11 -9.68 0.39
CA ASN A 38 -2.63 -9.18 1.68
C ASN A 38 -1.75 -7.94 1.57
N ARG A 39 -1.74 -7.30 0.39
CA ARG A 39 -1.02 -6.05 0.17
C ARG A 39 -1.96 -4.87 0.43
N VAL A 40 -1.54 -4.01 1.35
CA VAL A 40 -2.11 -2.67 1.51
C VAL A 40 -1.30 -1.72 0.64
N VAL A 41 -1.96 -0.89 -0.15
CA VAL A 41 -1.37 0.29 -0.79
C VAL A 41 -1.94 1.50 -0.08
N LEU A 42 -1.08 2.32 0.51
CA LEU A 42 -1.46 3.57 1.14
C LEU A 42 -0.98 4.73 0.28
N GLU A 43 -1.89 5.64 -0.04
CA GLU A 43 -1.63 6.87 -0.75
C GLU A 43 -1.99 8.03 0.17
N VAL A 44 -1.02 8.93 0.41
CA VAL A 44 -1.21 10.12 1.23
C VAL A 44 -0.81 11.35 0.43
N GLY A 45 -1.67 12.37 0.49
CA GLY A 45 -1.39 13.68 -0.08
C GLY A 45 -1.04 14.66 1.03
N THR A 46 0.09 15.33 0.90
CA THR A 46 0.39 16.53 1.68
C THR A 46 -0.46 17.68 1.16
N SER A 47 -0.97 18.52 2.06
CA SER A 47 -1.77 19.69 1.68
C SER A 47 -0.94 20.69 0.87
N THR A 48 -1.62 21.49 0.06
CA THR A 48 -1.05 22.65 -0.65
C THR A 48 -1.12 23.95 0.17
N GLN A 49 -1.65 23.90 1.41
CA GLN A 49 -1.64 25.04 2.33
C GLN A 49 -0.20 25.34 2.78
N ALA A 50 0.08 26.62 3.00
CA ALA A 50 1.38 27.08 3.49
C ALA A 50 1.75 26.38 4.81
N TYR A 51 3.00 25.91 4.93
CA TYR A 51 3.53 25.20 6.10
C TYR A 51 2.92 23.80 6.33
N SER A 52 2.49 23.14 5.25
CA SER A 52 2.00 21.76 5.30
C SER A 52 3.10 20.72 5.11
N GLU A 53 4.26 21.14 4.59
CA GLU A 53 5.46 20.35 4.46
C GLU A 53 5.96 19.82 5.80
N SER A 54 6.73 18.73 5.73
CA SER A 54 7.35 18.12 6.89
C SER A 54 8.74 17.63 6.51
N ASP A 55 9.74 18.04 7.28
CA ASP A 55 11.11 17.53 7.16
C ASP A 55 11.32 16.31 8.07
N SER A 56 10.31 15.92 8.84
CA SER A 56 10.38 14.76 9.73
C SER A 56 9.76 13.50 9.11
N PRO A 57 10.28 12.31 9.47
CA PRO A 57 9.72 11.05 8.99
C PRO A 57 8.35 10.77 9.56
N VAL A 58 7.47 10.24 8.71
CA VAL A 58 6.16 9.71 9.09
C VAL A 58 6.17 8.20 8.97
N VAL A 59 5.67 7.53 9.99
CA VAL A 59 5.50 6.08 10.04
C VAL A 59 4.02 5.70 10.06
N VAL A 60 3.73 4.49 9.61
CA VAL A 60 2.41 3.90 9.58
C VAL A 60 2.37 2.58 10.34
N SER A 61 1.24 2.30 10.99
CA SER A 61 0.89 0.99 11.52
C SER A 61 -0.55 0.64 11.17
N PHE A 62 -0.81 -0.66 11.04
CA PHE A 62 -2.12 -1.20 10.66
C PHE A 62 -2.68 -2.04 11.80
N LEU A 63 -3.97 -1.89 12.11
CA LEU A 63 -4.66 -2.75 13.08
C LEU A 63 -5.22 -3.97 12.35
N VAL A 64 -4.64 -5.15 12.60
CA VAL A 64 -5.05 -6.39 11.94
C VAL A 64 -5.39 -7.43 13.01
N GLY A 65 -6.60 -7.97 12.97
CA GLY A 65 -7.05 -8.96 13.95
C GLY A 65 -6.98 -8.47 15.41
N GLY A 66 -7.13 -7.16 15.64
CA GLY A 66 -7.08 -6.55 16.97
C GLY A 66 -5.68 -6.23 17.50
N THR A 67 -4.61 -6.50 16.73
CA THR A 67 -3.23 -6.15 17.09
C THR A 67 -2.65 -5.16 16.09
N TRP A 68 -1.95 -4.14 16.59
CA TRP A 68 -1.22 -3.20 15.73
C TRP A 68 0.04 -3.86 15.17
N THR A 69 0.29 -3.71 13.87
CA THR A 69 1.57 -4.07 13.27
C THR A 69 2.69 -3.17 13.80
N GLU A 70 3.93 -3.61 13.60
CA GLU A 70 5.09 -2.74 13.81
C GLU A 70 4.98 -1.47 12.94
N GLU A 71 5.61 -0.40 13.41
CA GLU A 71 5.71 0.85 12.66
C GLU A 71 6.60 0.65 11.43
N GLN A 72 6.07 1.04 10.28
CA GLN A 72 6.76 0.98 8.99
C GLN A 72 6.86 2.39 8.44
N GLU A 73 7.97 2.70 7.77
CA GLU A 73 8.17 4.01 7.17
C GLU A 73 7.15 4.27 6.06
N LEU A 74 6.58 5.48 6.04
CA LEU A 74 5.77 5.99 4.95
C LEU A 74 6.60 6.91 4.04
N PHE A 75 7.24 7.90 4.65
CA PHE A 75 8.21 8.78 3.99
C PHE A 75 9.15 9.41 5.03
N GLN A 76 10.28 9.94 4.55
CA GLN A 76 11.28 10.64 5.37
C GLN A 76 11.04 12.16 5.45
N SER A 77 10.48 12.73 4.40
CA SER A 77 10.08 14.14 4.29
C SER A 77 8.98 14.25 3.24
N SER A 78 8.20 15.32 3.28
CA SER A 78 7.19 15.61 2.27
C SER A 78 7.06 17.11 2.03
N GLN A 79 6.91 17.51 0.77
CA GLN A 79 6.69 18.89 0.35
C GLN A 79 5.20 19.20 0.19
N GLU A 80 4.85 20.48 0.17
CA GLU A 80 3.48 20.94 -0.11
C GLU A 80 2.95 20.32 -1.44
N GLY A 81 1.75 19.74 -1.39
CA GLY A 81 1.11 19.08 -2.53
C GLY A 81 1.77 17.76 -2.98
N GLU A 82 2.81 17.28 -2.30
CA GLU A 82 3.45 16.01 -2.63
C GLU A 82 2.53 14.83 -2.29
N THR A 83 2.57 13.79 -3.12
CA THR A 83 1.82 12.56 -2.89
C THR A 83 2.79 11.39 -2.71
N HIS A 84 2.67 10.69 -1.59
CA HIS A 84 3.43 9.48 -1.33
C HIS A 84 2.54 8.25 -1.46
N MET A 85 3.01 7.26 -2.20
CA MET A 85 2.34 5.97 -2.36
C MET A 85 3.30 4.86 -1.92
N MET A 86 2.89 4.09 -0.92
CA MET A 86 3.69 2.98 -0.38
C MET A 86 2.86 1.72 -0.25
N SER A 87 3.51 0.56 -0.32
CA SER A 87 2.83 -0.73 -0.19
C SER A 87 3.40 -1.58 0.94
N TYR A 88 2.52 -2.23 1.67
CA TYR A 88 2.84 -2.99 2.88
C TYR A 88 2.19 -4.37 2.84
N LEU A 89 2.90 -5.37 3.33
CA LEU A 89 2.36 -6.72 3.51
C LEU A 89 1.82 -6.85 4.92
N VAL A 90 0.54 -7.22 5.04
CA VAL A 90 -0.14 -7.44 6.32
C VAL A 90 -0.70 -8.86 6.40
N SER A 91 -1.01 -9.34 7.60
CA SER A 91 -1.52 -10.70 7.78
C SER A 91 -3.00 -10.87 7.41
N GLY A 92 -3.74 -9.77 7.18
CA GLY A 92 -5.15 -9.76 6.82
C GLY A 92 -5.71 -8.34 6.69
N TRP A 93 -7.03 -8.22 6.54
CA TRP A 93 -7.69 -6.91 6.33
C TRP A 93 -7.46 -5.96 7.52
N PRO A 94 -6.90 -4.77 7.30
CA PRO A 94 -6.71 -3.78 8.35
C PRO A 94 -8.03 -3.09 8.70
N THR A 95 -8.38 -3.05 9.99
CA THR A 95 -9.60 -2.37 10.48
C THR A 95 -9.35 -0.93 10.90
N ALA A 96 -8.09 -0.53 11.07
CA ALA A 96 -7.68 0.84 11.32
C ALA A 96 -6.25 1.08 10.80
N VAL A 97 -5.95 2.33 10.45
CA VAL A 97 -4.62 2.80 10.06
C VAL A 97 -4.21 3.90 11.04
N ARG A 98 -2.95 3.88 11.46
CA ARG A 98 -2.35 4.92 12.32
C ARG A 98 -1.18 5.52 11.59
N LEU A 99 -1.18 6.84 11.44
CA LEU A 99 -0.04 7.63 11.00
C LEU A 99 0.55 8.35 12.19
N ARG A 100 1.87 8.38 12.28
CA ARG A 100 2.60 9.07 13.35
C ARG A 100 3.82 9.76 12.79
N ILE A 101 3.93 11.05 13.06
CA ILE A 101 5.17 11.79 12.83
C ILE A 101 6.17 11.46 13.94
N THR A 102 7.42 11.23 13.56
CA THR A 102 8.48 10.85 14.51
C THR A 102 9.30 12.05 14.99
N GLY A 103 9.21 13.18 14.28
CA GLY A 103 9.81 14.46 14.67
C GLY A 103 8.89 15.34 15.50
N ASN A 104 9.19 16.64 15.50
CA ASN A 104 8.54 17.65 16.35
C ASN A 104 7.90 18.81 15.56
N ASP A 105 7.84 18.68 14.23
CA ASP A 105 7.08 19.53 13.33
C ASP A 105 5.63 19.02 13.18
N GLY A 106 4.82 19.79 12.45
CA GLY A 106 3.51 19.36 11.99
C GLY A 106 3.60 18.84 10.57
N TRP A 107 2.65 17.99 10.18
CA TRP A 107 2.46 17.60 8.79
C TRP A 107 0.99 17.79 8.43
N GLY A 108 0.73 18.65 7.45
CA GLY A 108 -0.59 18.92 6.92
C GLY A 108 -0.92 17.93 5.81
N TYR A 109 -1.88 17.04 6.02
CA TYR A 109 -2.33 16.09 4.99
C TYR A 109 -3.70 16.49 4.44
N SER A 110 -3.88 16.34 3.13
CA SER A 110 -5.14 16.63 2.43
C SER A 110 -6.00 15.38 2.26
N PHE A 111 -5.39 14.24 1.93
CA PHE A 111 -6.12 12.98 1.78
C PHE A 111 -5.29 11.78 2.20
N ILE A 112 -5.98 10.72 2.60
CA ILE A 112 -5.42 9.42 2.89
C ILE A 112 -6.34 8.38 2.26
N ARG A 113 -5.79 7.61 1.31
CA ARG A 113 -6.48 6.53 0.62
C ARG A 113 -5.75 5.23 0.86
N MET A 114 -6.52 4.17 1.03
CA MET A 114 -6.00 2.83 1.23
C MET A 114 -6.64 1.89 0.23
N SER A 115 -5.84 1.08 -0.46
CA SER A 115 -6.30 -0.03 -1.28
C SER A 115 -5.86 -1.35 -0.66
N PHE A 116 -6.75 -2.31 -0.54
CA PHE A 116 -6.44 -3.67 -0.07
C PHE A 116 -7.15 -4.70 -0.92
N GLY A 117 -6.40 -5.65 -1.49
CA GLY A 117 -6.97 -6.68 -2.36
C GLY A 117 -7.77 -6.13 -3.55
N GLY A 118 -7.40 -4.94 -4.05
CA GLY A 118 -8.09 -4.24 -5.13
C GLY A 118 -9.34 -3.46 -4.73
N VAL A 119 -9.67 -3.40 -3.44
CA VAL A 119 -10.74 -2.55 -2.90
C VAL A 119 -10.14 -1.27 -2.36
N GLU A 120 -10.56 -0.14 -2.92
CA GLU A 120 -10.17 1.19 -2.44
C GLU A 120 -11.10 1.68 -1.33
N GLN A 121 -10.49 2.34 -0.34
CA GLN A 121 -11.15 2.95 0.78
C GLN A 121 -10.51 4.32 1.04
N SER A 122 -11.29 5.39 0.87
CA SER A 122 -10.91 6.72 1.35
C SER A 122 -11.02 6.72 2.87
N LEU A 123 -9.88 6.84 3.55
CA LEU A 123 -9.80 6.92 5.01
C LEU A 123 -10.05 8.34 5.49
N LEU A 124 -9.56 9.31 4.73
CA LEU A 124 -9.78 10.72 4.96
C LEU A 124 -9.69 11.48 3.64
N GLU A 125 -10.64 12.37 3.42
CA GLU A 125 -10.57 13.40 2.39
C GLU A 125 -10.90 14.73 3.08
N SER A 126 -9.95 15.66 3.06
CA SER A 126 -10.14 17.00 3.59
C SER A 126 -10.68 17.88 2.47
N ASP A 127 -11.94 18.32 2.60
CA ASP A 127 -12.56 19.27 1.66
C ASP A 127 -11.81 20.61 1.58
N ASN A 128 -11.00 20.91 2.60
CA ASN A 128 -10.29 22.18 2.74
C ASN A 128 -8.78 22.07 2.62
N GLY A 129 -8.28 20.87 2.25
CA GLY A 129 -6.86 20.57 2.07
C GLY A 129 -6.02 21.17 3.16
#